data_AF-A0A5C4U349-F1
#
_entry.id   AF-A0A5C4U349-F1
#
_cell.length_a   1.000
_cell.length_b   1.000
_cell.length_c   1.000
_cell.angle_alpha   90.00
_cell.angle_beta   90.00
_cell.angle_gamma   90.00
#
_symmetry.space_group_name_H-M   'P 1'
#
loop_
_entity.id
_entity.type
_entity.pdbx_description
1 polymer ?
#
loop_
_entity_poly.entity_id
_entity_poly.type
_entity_poly.pdbx_seq_one_letter_code
_entity_poly.pdbx_strand_id
1 'polypeptide(L)'
;MSIPVNRRGNIRRTGFVWLALVVPIVSLLLLPWVIQQVAPGPGPDVKAVRFQEVSTQPVEVPGLTCEFNGDVTSSWGYRCDGVEVDSSIADATDDPDKALRRMADGLNSIVDYGDTGEVIRSGDSRLLMDEGSSTIALAVPHPDGTLYISTYPDDSGAPHLGEKQKELVSEIWRAATQDELPKELAE
;
A
#
# COMPACT_ATOMS: atom_id res chain seq x y z
N MET A 1 -37.70 32.91 63.01
CA MET A 1 -38.60 32.53 61.90
C MET A 1 -37.72 31.96 60.81
N SER A 2 -37.66 30.63 60.67
CA SER A 2 -36.69 29.95 59.82
C SER A 2 -37.42 29.21 58.70
N ILE A 3 -37.10 29.55 57.45
CA ILE A 3 -37.71 28.97 56.26
C ILE A 3 -36.97 27.66 55.90
N PRO A 4 -37.64 26.50 55.78
CA PRO A 4 -36.99 25.30 55.29
C PRO A 4 -36.87 25.34 53.76
N VAL A 5 -35.63 25.37 53.26
CA VAL A 5 -35.33 25.19 51.83
C VAL A 5 -35.42 23.70 51.50
N ASN A 6 -36.54 23.29 50.90
CA ASN A 6 -36.74 21.94 50.39
C ASN A 6 -35.90 21.71 49.11
N ARG A 7 -34.68 21.19 49.28
CA ARG A 7 -33.68 20.98 48.20
C ARG A 7 -33.66 19.54 47.66
N ARG A 8 -34.76 18.79 47.71
CA ARG A 8 -34.79 17.36 47.27
C ARG A 8 -35.46 17.09 45.91
N GLY A 9 -36.06 18.09 45.25
CA GLY A 9 -36.80 17.89 43.99
C GLY A 9 -35.99 17.94 42.70
N ASN A 10 -34.81 18.60 42.68
CA ASN A 10 -34.13 18.92 41.41
C ASN A 10 -33.23 17.80 40.87
N ILE A 11 -32.58 17.01 41.74
CA ILE A 11 -31.51 16.08 41.31
C ILE A 11 -32.02 14.97 40.36
N ARG A 12 -33.25 14.47 40.58
CA ARG A 12 -33.86 13.43 39.74
C ARG A 12 -34.25 13.93 38.35
N ARG A 13 -34.67 15.19 38.22
CA ARG A 13 -35.02 15.79 36.92
C ARG A 13 -33.76 16.11 36.11
N THR A 14 -32.72 16.64 36.73
CA THR A 14 -31.46 16.93 36.02
C THR A 14 -30.79 15.66 35.51
N GLY A 15 -30.79 14.57 36.28
CA GLY A 15 -30.23 13.28 35.85
C GLY A 15 -30.97 12.67 34.65
N PHE A 16 -32.30 12.77 34.63
CA PHE A 16 -33.10 12.26 33.51
C PHE A 16 -32.92 13.11 32.24
N VAL A 17 -32.83 14.43 32.38
CA VAL A 17 -32.53 15.35 31.27
C VAL A 17 -31.11 15.12 30.74
N TRP A 18 -30.13 14.86 31.61
CA TRP A 18 -28.77 14.52 31.21
C TRP A 18 -28.69 13.19 30.45
N LEU A 19 -29.34 12.15 30.96
CA LEU A 19 -29.43 10.86 30.25
C LEU A 19 -30.13 11.01 28.89
N ALA A 20 -31.22 11.78 28.83
CA ALA A 20 -31.93 12.03 27.59
C ALA A 20 -31.10 12.81 26.55
N LEU A 21 -30.06 13.53 26.97
CA LEU A 21 -29.14 14.27 26.09
C LEU A 21 -27.91 13.45 25.70
N VAL A 22 -27.32 12.74 26.66
CA VAL A 22 -26.08 11.97 26.44
C VAL A 22 -26.34 10.70 25.66
N VAL A 23 -27.42 9.98 25.94
CA VAL A 23 -27.74 8.73 25.23
C VAL A 23 -27.82 8.92 23.72
N PRO A 24 -28.60 9.87 23.16
CA PRO A 24 -28.65 10.04 21.71
C PRO A 24 -27.31 10.49 21.12
N ILE A 25 -26.54 11.33 21.82
CA ILE A 25 -25.21 11.76 21.37
C ILE A 25 -24.25 10.58 21.30
N VAL A 26 -24.20 9.76 22.35
CA VAL A 26 -23.36 8.56 22.39
C VAL A 26 -23.82 7.55 21.35
N SER A 27 -25.13 7.37 21.15
CA SER A 27 -25.66 6.51 20.07
C SER A 27 -25.29 7.01 18.68
N LEU A 28 -25.33 8.33 18.44
CA LEU A 28 -24.89 8.94 17.18
C LEU A 28 -23.38 8.78 16.96
N LEU A 29 -22.58 8.90 18.02
CA LEU A 29 -21.12 8.73 17.94
C LEU A 29 -20.71 7.26 17.77
N LEU A 30 -21.49 6.32 18.29
CA LEU A 30 -21.25 4.88 18.14
C LEU A 30 -21.85 4.31 16.85
N LEU A 31 -22.76 5.03 16.20
CA LEU A 31 -23.44 4.60 14.99
C LEU A 31 -22.45 4.17 13.88
N PRO A 32 -21.38 4.92 13.56
CA PRO A 32 -20.41 4.52 12.54
C PRO A 32 -19.70 3.21 12.86
N TRP A 33 -19.34 3.00 14.14
CA TRP A 33 -18.66 1.77 14.58
C TRP A 33 -19.60 0.55 14.49
N VAL A 34 -20.86 0.70 14.90
CA VAL A 34 -21.87 -0.36 14.77
C VAL A 34 -22.15 -0.65 13.30
N ILE A 35 -22.25 0.38 12.46
CA ILE A 35 -22.43 0.22 11.01
C ILE A 35 -21.23 -0.53 10.40
N GLN A 36 -19.99 -0.24 10.80
CA GLN A 36 -18.81 -0.97 10.32
C GLN A 36 -18.79 -2.45 10.70
N GLN A 37 -19.34 -2.82 11.87
CA GLN A 37 -19.39 -4.22 12.31
C GLN A 37 -20.50 -5.03 11.64
N VAL A 38 -21.57 -4.36 11.17
CA VAL A 38 -22.77 -5.02 10.62
C VAL A 38 -22.82 -4.92 9.10
N ALA A 39 -22.27 -3.85 8.52
CA ALA A 39 -22.14 -3.74 7.08
C ALA A 39 -21.07 -4.75 6.62
N PRO A 40 -21.38 -5.65 5.67
CA PRO A 40 -20.32 -6.36 4.98
C PRO A 40 -19.41 -5.28 4.39
N GLY A 41 -18.12 -5.34 4.74
CA GLY A 41 -17.13 -4.47 4.12
C GLY A 41 -17.28 -4.57 2.60
N PRO A 42 -17.04 -3.48 1.85
CA PRO A 42 -16.91 -3.60 0.41
C PRO A 42 -15.92 -4.75 0.15
N GLY A 43 -16.33 -5.72 -0.68
CA GLY A 43 -15.42 -6.77 -1.09
C GLY A 43 -14.15 -6.16 -1.69
N PRO A 44 -13.04 -6.91 -1.72
CA PRO A 44 -11.80 -6.39 -2.26
C PRO A 44 -12.05 -5.77 -3.64
N ASP A 45 -11.62 -4.52 -3.80
CA ASP A 45 -11.81 -3.77 -5.04
C ASP A 45 -10.76 -4.27 -6.03
N VAL A 46 -11.07 -5.38 -6.70
CA VAL A 46 -10.20 -6.03 -7.68
C VAL A 46 -10.14 -5.15 -8.92
N LYS A 47 -8.97 -4.58 -9.20
CA LYS A 47 -8.74 -3.69 -10.34
C LYS A 47 -7.66 -4.26 -11.24
N ALA A 48 -7.72 -3.85 -12.51
CA ALA A 48 -6.55 -3.95 -13.37
C ALA A 48 -5.40 -3.19 -12.72
N VAL A 49 -4.22 -3.81 -12.64
CA VAL A 49 -3.04 -3.15 -12.06
C VAL A 49 -2.68 -1.97 -12.94
N ARG A 50 -2.78 -0.78 -12.34
CA ARG A 50 -2.45 0.51 -12.96
C ARG A 50 -1.50 1.25 -12.04
N PHE A 51 -0.26 1.41 -12.47
CA PHE A 51 0.69 2.27 -11.79
C PHE A 51 0.40 3.71 -12.24
N GLN A 52 -0.08 4.57 -11.33
CA GLN A 52 -0.41 5.97 -11.61
C GLN A 52 0.37 6.90 -10.68
N GLU A 53 0.76 8.06 -11.21
CA GLU A 53 0.63 9.31 -10.48
C GLU A 53 -0.49 10.12 -11.14
N VAL A 54 -1.10 11.05 -10.41
CA VAL A 54 -2.43 11.69 -10.63
C VAL A 54 -2.65 12.37 -12.02
N SER A 55 -1.74 12.30 -13.00
CA SER A 55 -1.86 13.07 -14.24
C SER A 55 -1.53 12.42 -15.60
N THR A 56 -1.08 11.17 -15.71
CA THR A 56 -0.66 10.60 -17.03
C THR A 56 -0.94 9.10 -17.22
N GLN A 57 -0.72 8.62 -18.46
CA GLN A 57 -1.15 7.30 -18.97
C GLN A 57 -0.71 6.16 -18.05
N PRO A 58 -1.63 5.29 -17.60
CA PRO A 58 -1.28 4.20 -16.69
C PRO A 58 -0.44 3.14 -17.40
N VAL A 59 0.59 2.63 -16.73
CA VAL A 59 1.17 1.34 -17.09
C VAL A 59 0.21 0.26 -16.64
N GLU A 60 -0.46 -0.38 -17.60
CA GLU A 60 -1.36 -1.51 -17.37
C GLU A 60 -0.58 -2.81 -17.51
N VAL A 61 -0.74 -3.72 -16.54
CA VAL A 61 -0.24 -5.10 -16.68
C VAL A 61 -1.37 -5.95 -17.27
N PRO A 62 -1.29 -6.36 -18.55
CA PRO A 62 -2.40 -7.02 -19.22
C PRO A 62 -2.72 -8.37 -18.58
N GLY A 63 -3.99 -8.59 -18.24
CA GLY A 63 -4.46 -9.87 -17.69
C GLY A 63 -4.25 -10.03 -16.17
N LEU A 64 -3.59 -9.08 -15.51
CA LEU A 64 -3.37 -9.10 -14.07
C LEU A 64 -4.43 -8.27 -13.34
N THR A 65 -5.15 -8.91 -12.43
CA THR A 65 -6.15 -8.28 -11.57
C THR A 65 -5.77 -8.49 -10.12
N CYS A 66 -5.59 -7.40 -9.39
CA CYS A 66 -5.16 -7.42 -7.99
C CYS A 66 -6.09 -6.59 -7.12
N GLU A 67 -6.10 -6.85 -5.82
CA GLU A 67 -6.85 -6.05 -4.86
C GLU A 67 -6.15 -4.70 -4.71
N PHE A 68 -6.87 -3.58 -4.87
CA PHE A 68 -6.28 -2.28 -4.59
C PHE A 68 -5.94 -2.16 -3.10
N ASN A 69 -4.69 -1.86 -2.79
CA ASN A 69 -4.20 -1.65 -1.43
C ASN A 69 -3.90 -0.15 -1.24
N GLY A 70 -4.84 0.55 -0.61
CA GLY A 70 -4.70 1.96 -0.28
C GLY A 70 -3.85 2.26 0.95
N ASP A 71 -3.38 1.22 1.65
CA ASP A 71 -2.57 1.35 2.87
C ASP A 71 -1.06 1.44 2.59
N VAL A 72 -0.63 1.28 1.33
CA VAL A 72 0.79 1.43 0.96
C VAL A 72 1.26 2.89 0.97
N THR A 73 2.56 3.09 1.14
CA THR A 73 3.17 4.41 1.36
C THR A 73 3.09 5.33 0.13
N SER A 74 3.09 4.80 -1.09
CA SER A 74 3.02 5.61 -2.32
C SER A 74 1.62 6.08 -2.74
N SER A 75 0.57 5.69 -2.01
CA SER A 75 -0.85 5.82 -2.40
C SER A 75 -1.33 4.89 -3.53
N TRP A 76 -0.44 4.14 -4.20
CA TRP A 76 -0.79 3.25 -5.32
C TRP A 76 -0.22 1.85 -5.13
N GLY A 77 -0.91 1.09 -4.29
CA GLY A 77 -0.55 -0.28 -3.97
C GLY A 77 -1.55 -1.28 -4.52
N TYR A 78 -1.06 -2.48 -4.78
CA TYR A 78 -1.90 -3.62 -5.11
C TYR A 78 -1.46 -4.83 -4.29
N ARG A 79 -2.42 -5.62 -3.84
CA ARG A 79 -2.19 -6.95 -3.27
C ARG A 79 -2.55 -7.99 -4.32
N CYS A 80 -1.53 -8.66 -4.84
CA CYS A 80 -1.61 -9.68 -5.87
C CYS A 80 -1.29 -11.05 -5.25
N ASP A 81 -2.31 -11.84 -4.89
CA ASP A 81 -2.15 -13.24 -4.46
C ASP A 81 -1.12 -13.48 -3.32
N GLY A 82 -1.03 -12.55 -2.37
CA GLY A 82 -0.10 -12.59 -1.22
C GLY A 82 1.22 -11.86 -1.45
N VAL A 83 1.32 -11.08 -2.54
CA VAL A 83 2.43 -10.16 -2.81
C VAL A 83 1.88 -8.74 -2.82
N GLU A 84 2.48 -7.86 -2.03
CA GLU A 84 2.22 -6.43 -2.11
C GLU A 84 3.12 -5.83 -3.20
N VAL A 85 2.51 -4.96 -4.01
CA VAL A 85 3.17 -4.20 -5.06
C VAL A 85 2.97 -2.74 -4.74
N ASP A 86 4.07 -2.00 -4.68
CA ASP A 86 4.10 -0.57 -4.48
C ASP A 86 4.80 0.09 -5.67
N SER A 87 4.35 1.28 -6.08
CA SER A 87 4.90 1.97 -7.25
C SER A 87 4.94 3.49 -7.11
N SER A 88 5.91 4.12 -7.75
CA SER A 88 6.06 5.57 -7.77
C SER A 88 6.76 6.02 -9.06
N ILE A 89 6.40 7.19 -9.58
CA ILE A 89 7.11 7.82 -10.69
C ILE A 89 7.98 8.93 -10.10
N ALA A 90 9.24 8.98 -10.50
CA ALA A 90 10.13 10.09 -10.16
C ALA A 90 10.93 10.53 -11.38
N ASP A 91 11.46 11.75 -11.32
CA ASP A 91 12.31 12.31 -12.36
C ASP A 91 13.51 11.39 -12.66
N ALA A 92 13.88 11.31 -13.94
CA ALA A 92 15.09 10.60 -14.34
C ALA A 92 16.33 11.24 -13.69
N THR A 93 17.28 10.40 -13.31
CA THR A 93 18.49 10.79 -12.56
C THR A 93 19.75 10.37 -13.29
N ASP A 94 20.85 11.06 -13.00
CA ASP A 94 22.20 10.72 -13.50
C ASP A 94 22.76 9.44 -12.86
N ASP A 95 22.25 9.04 -11.68
CA ASP A 95 22.62 7.80 -10.98
C ASP A 95 21.38 6.95 -10.68
N PRO A 96 20.86 6.25 -11.70
CA PRO A 96 19.60 5.53 -11.62
C PRO A 96 19.65 4.24 -10.81
N ASP A 97 20.83 3.62 -10.65
CA ASP A 97 21.00 2.47 -9.77
C ASP A 97 20.86 2.89 -8.31
N LYS A 98 21.50 4.02 -7.94
CA LYS A 98 21.35 4.60 -6.60
C LYS A 98 19.94 5.11 -6.34
N ALA A 99 19.27 5.65 -7.34
CA ALA A 99 17.87 6.04 -7.19
C ALA A 99 16.96 4.82 -7.00
N LEU A 100 17.17 3.72 -7.73
CA LEU A 100 16.43 2.48 -7.51
C LEU A 100 16.55 1.98 -6.07
N ARG A 101 17.76 1.97 -5.51
CA ARG A 101 17.99 1.60 -4.10
C ARG A 101 17.23 2.49 -3.14
N ARG A 102 17.36 3.82 -3.28
CA ARG A 102 16.66 4.79 -2.43
C ARG A 102 15.14 4.68 -2.55
N MET A 103 14.63 4.39 -3.73
CA MET A 103 13.19 4.19 -3.94
C MET A 103 12.74 2.87 -3.33
N ALA A 104 13.53 1.80 -3.42
CA ALA A 104 13.26 0.56 -2.71
C ALA A 104 13.23 0.76 -1.19
N ASP A 105 14.21 1.48 -0.62
CA ASP A 105 14.23 1.90 0.79
C ASP A 105 13.00 2.72 1.17
N GLY A 106 12.62 3.69 0.33
CA GLY A 106 11.53 4.62 0.60
C GLY A 106 10.15 3.95 0.53
N LEU A 107 9.95 3.05 -0.42
CA LEU A 107 8.70 2.30 -0.59
C LEU A 107 8.58 1.19 0.45
N ASN A 108 9.68 0.51 0.79
CA ASN A 108 9.72 -0.49 1.86
C ASN A 108 10.38 0.07 3.13
N SER A 109 9.62 0.84 3.89
CA SER A 109 10.07 1.48 5.14
C SER A 109 10.54 0.52 6.25
N ILE A 110 10.37 -0.78 6.07
CA ILE A 110 10.67 -1.83 7.06
C ILE A 110 12.12 -2.32 6.89
N VAL A 111 12.72 -2.17 5.71
CA VAL A 111 14.05 -2.71 5.41
C VAL A 111 14.98 -1.62 4.86
N ASP A 112 16.17 -1.50 5.44
CA ASP A 112 17.26 -0.68 4.91
C ASP A 112 18.06 -1.54 3.92
N TYR A 113 17.88 -1.28 2.63
CA TYR A 113 18.57 -1.98 1.55
C TYR A 113 20.02 -1.52 1.42
N GLY A 114 20.35 -0.32 1.88
CA GLY A 114 21.66 0.28 1.70
C GLY A 114 22.22 0.08 0.27
N ASP A 115 23.53 -0.18 0.18
CA ASP A 115 24.18 -0.59 -1.08
C ASP A 115 24.14 -2.11 -1.31
N THR A 116 23.22 -2.86 -0.70
CA THR A 116 23.16 -4.33 -0.74
C THR A 116 22.18 -4.87 -1.78
N GLY A 117 22.47 -6.04 -2.35
CA GLY A 117 21.71 -6.61 -3.48
C GLY A 117 22.31 -6.24 -4.85
N GLU A 118 22.15 -7.12 -5.84
CA GLU A 118 22.69 -6.90 -7.18
C GLU A 118 21.69 -6.09 -8.04
N VAL A 119 22.19 -5.10 -8.77
CA VAL A 119 21.40 -4.37 -9.78
C VAL A 119 21.68 -4.97 -11.15
N ILE A 120 20.71 -5.72 -11.65
CA ILE A 120 20.67 -6.26 -13.01
C ILE A 120 20.16 -5.18 -13.96
N ARG A 121 20.76 -5.06 -15.14
CA ARG A 121 20.47 -4.00 -16.11
C ARG A 121 20.05 -4.62 -17.45
N SER A 122 18.99 -4.08 -18.04
CA SER A 122 18.56 -4.40 -19.40
C SER A 122 18.11 -3.11 -20.10
N GLY A 123 18.91 -2.63 -21.04
CA GLY A 123 18.72 -1.31 -21.64
C GLY A 123 18.71 -0.22 -20.56
N ASP A 124 17.67 0.62 -20.57
CA ASP A 124 17.44 1.66 -19.56
C ASP A 124 16.70 1.17 -18.32
N SER A 125 16.30 -0.11 -18.29
CA SER A 125 15.59 -0.73 -17.17
C SER A 125 16.57 -1.38 -16.19
N ARG A 126 16.21 -1.35 -14.91
CA ARG A 126 17.01 -1.89 -13.82
C ARG A 126 16.15 -2.73 -12.92
N LEU A 127 16.76 -3.74 -12.34
CA LEU A 127 16.13 -4.60 -11.37
C LEU A 127 17.10 -4.83 -10.21
N LEU A 128 16.62 -4.58 -9.00
CA LEU A 128 17.32 -4.81 -7.76
C LEU A 128 16.65 -6.00 -7.07
N MET A 129 17.45 -7.02 -6.78
CA MET A 129 17.06 -8.08 -5.87
C MET A 129 17.85 -7.96 -4.59
N ASP A 130 17.14 -8.04 -3.48
CA ASP A 130 17.78 -8.26 -2.19
C ASP A 130 17.16 -9.49 -1.51
N GLU A 131 17.96 -10.55 -1.46
CA GLU A 131 17.58 -11.81 -0.80
C GLU A 131 17.41 -11.63 0.71
N GLY A 132 18.04 -10.62 1.32
CA GLY A 132 17.94 -10.34 2.75
C GLY A 132 16.58 -9.77 3.16
N SER A 133 15.88 -9.10 2.24
CA SER A 133 14.63 -8.38 2.48
C SER A 133 13.43 -8.97 1.76
N SER A 134 13.60 -10.10 1.05
CA SER A 134 12.57 -10.72 0.22
C SER A 134 11.88 -9.74 -0.74
N THR A 135 12.62 -8.73 -1.22
CA THR A 135 12.06 -7.66 -2.04
C THR A 135 12.72 -7.63 -3.40
N ILE A 136 11.89 -7.38 -4.41
CA ILE A 136 12.34 -7.14 -5.77
C ILE A 136 11.85 -5.74 -6.17
N ALA A 137 12.80 -4.88 -6.54
CA ALA A 137 12.52 -3.55 -7.02
C ALA A 137 12.91 -3.39 -8.49
N LEU A 138 12.13 -2.63 -9.24
CA LEU A 138 12.28 -2.38 -10.66
C LEU A 138 12.33 -0.87 -10.89
N ALA A 139 13.15 -0.44 -11.85
CA ALA A 139 13.07 0.89 -12.44
C ALA A 139 12.95 0.73 -13.96
N VAL A 140 11.86 1.25 -14.53
CA VAL A 140 11.58 1.17 -15.96
C VAL A 140 11.35 2.57 -16.55
N PRO A 141 11.76 2.82 -17.81
CA PRO A 141 11.48 4.09 -18.47
C PRO A 141 9.99 4.39 -18.55
N HIS A 142 9.61 5.63 -18.24
CA HIS A 142 8.24 6.12 -18.35
C HIS A 142 8.22 7.47 -19.09
N PRO A 143 7.17 7.82 -19.84
CA PRO A 143 7.09 9.13 -20.51
C PRO A 143 7.31 10.33 -19.59
N ASP A 144 6.96 10.20 -18.31
CA ASP A 144 7.07 11.26 -17.30
C ASP A 144 8.30 11.11 -16.37
N GLY A 145 9.23 10.21 -16.68
CA GLY A 145 10.42 9.98 -15.87
C GLY A 145 10.79 8.51 -15.77
N THR A 146 10.96 8.03 -14.54
CA THR A 146 11.25 6.63 -14.25
C THR A 146 10.16 6.08 -13.33
N LEU A 147 9.55 4.97 -13.75
CA LEU A 147 8.60 4.23 -12.92
C LEU A 147 9.38 3.25 -12.05
N TYR A 148 9.28 3.45 -10.75
CA TYR A 148 9.81 2.56 -9.72
C TYR A 148 8.69 1.65 -9.23
N ILE A 149 8.97 0.36 -9.12
CA ILE A 149 8.03 -0.65 -8.62
C ILE A 149 8.76 -1.50 -7.61
N SER A 150 8.21 -1.68 -6.42
CA SER A 150 8.72 -2.56 -5.38
C SER A 150 7.70 -3.64 -5.10
N THR A 151 8.15 -4.90 -5.02
CA THR A 151 7.31 -6.02 -4.62
C THR A 151 7.86 -6.64 -3.36
N TYR A 152 7.01 -6.94 -2.40
CA TYR A 152 7.38 -7.57 -1.15
C TYR A 152 6.25 -8.50 -0.67
N PRO A 153 6.56 -9.55 0.11
CA PRO A 153 5.55 -10.47 0.61
C PRO A 153 4.57 -9.74 1.55
N ASP A 154 3.27 -10.05 1.41
CA ASP A 154 2.19 -9.51 2.26
C ASP A 154 2.39 -9.89 3.73
N ASP A 155 2.98 -11.06 3.97
CA ASP A 155 3.51 -11.44 5.28
C ASP A 155 4.99 -11.05 5.37
N SER A 156 5.28 -9.96 6.09
CA SER A 156 6.61 -9.38 6.35
C SER A 156 7.62 -10.31 7.06
N GLY A 157 7.32 -11.61 7.18
CA GLY A 157 8.13 -12.64 7.80
C GLY A 157 8.50 -13.80 6.88
N ALA A 158 8.12 -13.78 5.59
CA ALA A 158 8.53 -14.79 4.62
C ALA A 158 10.04 -14.63 4.29
N PRO A 159 10.89 -15.60 4.64
CA PRO A 159 12.35 -15.44 4.57
C PRO A 159 12.95 -15.57 3.17
N HIS A 160 12.12 -15.77 2.13
CA HIS A 160 12.58 -16.02 0.76
C HIS A 160 11.66 -15.36 -0.27
N LEU A 161 12.24 -14.98 -1.40
CA LEU A 161 11.52 -14.64 -2.62
C LEU A 161 10.62 -15.81 -3.03
N GLY A 162 9.30 -15.62 -2.93
CA GLY A 162 8.34 -16.65 -3.31
C GLY A 162 8.22 -16.79 -4.82
N GLU A 163 7.95 -17.99 -5.33
CA GLU A 163 7.68 -18.26 -6.75
C GLU A 163 6.64 -17.30 -7.34
N LYS A 164 5.58 -17.01 -6.58
CA LYS A 164 4.53 -16.05 -6.97
C LYS A 164 5.05 -14.63 -7.17
N GLN A 165 6.01 -14.19 -6.34
CA GLN A 165 6.62 -12.87 -6.45
C GLN A 165 7.49 -12.80 -7.70
N LYS A 166 8.28 -13.84 -7.98
CA LYS A 166 9.08 -13.94 -9.21
C LYS A 166 8.19 -13.94 -10.46
N GLU A 167 7.10 -14.70 -10.44
CA GLU A 167 6.11 -14.75 -11.53
C GLU A 167 5.49 -13.36 -11.78
N LEU A 168 5.01 -12.70 -10.71
CA LEU A 168 4.44 -11.37 -10.79
C LEU A 168 5.44 -10.33 -11.33
N VAL A 169 6.67 -10.35 -10.85
CA VAL A 169 7.75 -9.48 -11.36
C VAL A 169 8.03 -9.74 -12.83
N SER A 170 8.01 -11.00 -13.27
CA SER A 170 8.18 -11.36 -14.68
C SER A 170 7.06 -10.79 -15.56
N GLU A 171 5.81 -10.85 -15.08
CA GLU A 171 4.67 -10.26 -15.78
C GLU A 171 4.75 -8.73 -15.87
N ILE A 172 5.08 -8.07 -14.76
CA ILE A 172 5.29 -6.62 -14.68
C ILE A 172 6.43 -6.20 -15.61
N TRP A 173 7.55 -6.91 -15.56
CA TRP A 173 8.70 -6.65 -16.42
C TRP A 173 8.32 -6.74 -17.88
N ARG A 174 7.70 -7.85 -18.29
CA ARG A 174 7.25 -8.04 -19.69
C ARG A 174 6.26 -6.97 -20.13
N ALA A 175 5.36 -6.55 -19.24
CA ALA A 175 4.41 -5.47 -19.54
C ALA A 175 5.11 -4.12 -19.72
N ALA A 176 6.11 -3.81 -18.90
CA ALA A 176 6.80 -2.53 -18.90
C ALA A 176 7.90 -2.41 -19.98
N THR A 177 8.66 -3.48 -20.23
CA THR A 177 9.84 -3.46 -21.10
C THR A 177 9.60 -4.09 -22.47
N GLN A 178 8.52 -4.87 -22.62
CA GLN A 178 8.26 -5.74 -23.77
C GLN A 178 9.32 -6.83 -23.99
N ASP A 179 10.19 -7.07 -23.00
CA ASP A 179 11.24 -8.09 -23.01
C ASP A 179 10.98 -9.20 -21.99
N GLU A 180 11.64 -10.35 -22.15
CA GLU A 180 11.67 -11.37 -21.11
C GLU A 180 12.51 -10.92 -19.91
N LEU A 181 12.12 -11.37 -18.72
CA LEU A 181 12.90 -11.15 -17.51
C LEU A 181 14.30 -11.77 -17.70
N PRO A 182 15.40 -11.06 -17.38
CA PRO A 182 16.75 -11.60 -17.50
C PRO A 182 16.88 -12.96 -16.81
N LYS A 183 17.55 -13.92 -17.46
CA LYS A 183 17.61 -15.33 -17.00
C LYS A 183 18.26 -15.49 -15.63
N GLU A 184 19.08 -14.53 -15.21
CA GLU A 184 19.65 -14.48 -13.87
C GLU A 184 18.58 -14.45 -12.76
N LEU A 185 17.31 -14.23 -13.11
CA LEU A 185 16.15 -14.19 -12.20
C LEU A 185 15.25 -15.44 -12.26
N ALA A 186 15.41 -16.28 -13.28
CA ALA A 186 14.58 -17.47 -13.50
C ALA A 186 15.12 -18.73 -12.78
N GLU A 187 16.29 -18.61 -12.13
CA GLU A 187 16.95 -19.68 -11.37
C GLU A 187 16.81 -19.50 -9.84
#